data_AF-A0A3B8WHZ7-F1
#
_entry.id   AF-A0A3B8WHZ7-F1
#
_cell.length_a   1.000
_cell.length_b   1.000
_cell.length_c   1.000
_cell.angle_alpha   90.00
_cell.angle_beta   90.00
_cell.angle_gamma   90.00
#
_symmetry.space_group_name_H-M   'P 1'
#
loop_
_entity.id
_entity.type
_entity.pdbx_description
1 polymer ?
#
loop_
_entity_poly.entity_id
_entity_poly.type
_entity_poly.pdbx_seq_one_letter_code
_entity_poly.pdbx_strand_id
1 'polypeptide(L)'
;NPIVNELVIMPDIEKRLEAFVRCGHGVIVFPGGVGTAEEILYLLGILLHPDNVDLPFPVVFTGRQENAEYFEMIDKFIRNALGDEAASKYEIIIDDPIRVAQTMKQGMKDVETFRRAMQDAYYFNWMLKIDPVFQLPFEPNHDNMRALELHRDQPVHLIAANLRKAFSGIVAGNVKESGIRQVQEKGPFEIAGDPTLIKPLEAMLEQFVAQNRMKLPGSSAYRPSYRIVSGAA
;
A
#
# COMPACT_ATOMS: atom_id res chain seq x y z
N ASN A 1 13.81 -13.34 11.73
CA ASN A 1 14.95 -12.75 12.45
C ASN A 1 14.86 -13.23 13.91
N PRO A 2 15.93 -13.74 14.53
CA PRO A 2 15.91 -14.26 15.91
C PRO A 2 15.48 -13.26 17.00
N ILE A 3 15.45 -11.96 16.71
CA ILE A 3 14.99 -10.94 17.67
C ILE A 3 13.46 -10.98 17.92
N VAL A 4 12.69 -11.67 17.06
CA VAL A 4 11.24 -11.81 17.20
C VAL A 4 10.91 -12.74 18.37
N ASN A 5 10.15 -12.25 19.35
CA ASN A 5 9.75 -12.98 20.56
C ASN A 5 8.28 -13.49 20.52
N GLU A 6 7.42 -12.90 19.68
CA GLU A 6 6.04 -13.31 19.46
C GLU A 6 5.81 -13.57 17.96
N LEU A 7 5.75 -14.85 17.57
CA LEU A 7 5.52 -15.27 16.20
C LEU A 7 4.07 -15.66 15.99
N VAL A 8 3.40 -15.01 15.04
CA VAL A 8 2.05 -15.36 14.58
C VAL A 8 2.10 -15.69 13.10
N ILE A 9 1.52 -16.84 12.72
CA ILE A 9 1.40 -17.26 11.33
C ILE A 9 -0.06 -17.10 10.93
N MET A 10 -0.33 -16.15 10.03
CA MET A 10 -1.66 -15.92 9.48
C MET A 10 -1.88 -16.82 8.26
N PRO A 11 -3.13 -17.24 7.97
CA PRO A 11 -3.39 -18.22 6.93
C PRO A 11 -3.23 -17.66 5.50
N ASP A 12 -3.28 -16.33 5.32
CA ASP A 12 -3.02 -15.65 4.04
C ASP A 12 -2.52 -14.20 4.24
N ILE A 13 -2.20 -13.53 3.12
CA ILE A 13 -1.66 -12.16 3.10
C ILE A 13 -2.72 -11.17 3.57
N GLU A 14 -3.96 -11.28 3.11
CA GLU A 14 -5.05 -10.36 3.46
C GLU A 14 -5.34 -10.39 4.97
N LYS A 15 -5.39 -11.58 5.59
CA LYS A 15 -5.58 -11.69 7.05
C LYS A 15 -4.37 -11.20 7.82
N ARG A 16 -3.16 -11.33 7.27
CA ARG A 16 -1.96 -10.69 7.84
C ARG A 16 -2.07 -9.17 7.82
N LEU A 17 -2.51 -8.59 6.71
CA LEU A 17 -2.69 -7.15 6.56
C LEU A 17 -3.80 -6.62 7.49
N GLU A 18 -4.91 -7.35 7.62
CA GLU A 18 -5.96 -7.01 8.59
C GLU A 18 -5.43 -7.05 10.03
N ALA A 19 -4.66 -8.08 10.39
CA ALA A 19 -4.06 -8.17 11.72
C ALA A 19 -3.17 -6.95 12.04
N PHE A 20 -2.38 -6.45 11.08
CA PHE A 20 -1.56 -5.26 11.27
C PHE A 20 -2.39 -4.03 11.65
N VAL A 21 -3.49 -3.76 10.94
CA VAL A 21 -4.29 -2.54 11.18
C VAL A 21 -5.27 -2.68 12.35
N ARG A 22 -5.66 -3.91 12.70
CA ARG A 22 -6.50 -4.17 13.88
C ARG A 22 -5.71 -4.08 15.18
N CYS A 23 -4.50 -4.64 15.21
CA CYS A 23 -3.66 -4.67 16.41
C CYS A 23 -2.77 -3.43 16.55
N GLY A 24 -2.38 -2.81 15.43
CA GLY A 24 -1.59 -1.61 15.42
C GLY A 24 -2.36 -0.39 15.90
N HIS A 25 -1.77 0.38 16.80
CA HIS A 25 -2.27 1.70 17.19
C HIS A 25 -1.79 2.81 16.25
N GLY A 26 -0.89 2.49 15.33
CA GLY A 26 -0.35 3.40 14.33
C GLY A 26 0.73 2.70 13.50
N VAL A 27 1.17 3.33 12.42
CA VAL A 27 2.09 2.74 11.45
C VAL A 27 3.23 3.70 11.12
N ILE A 28 4.45 3.18 11.13
CA ILE A 28 5.63 3.86 10.56
C ILE A 28 6.00 3.13 9.27
N VAL A 29 6.11 3.86 8.16
CA VAL A 29 6.51 3.33 6.86
C VAL A 29 7.89 3.87 6.49
N PHE A 30 8.80 2.96 6.19
CA PHE A 30 10.15 3.25 5.69
C PHE A 30 10.21 3.10 4.16
N PRO A 31 11.27 3.60 3.50
CA PRO A 31 11.43 3.41 2.06
C PRO A 31 11.49 1.94 1.69
N GLY A 32 10.68 1.55 0.72
CA GLY A 32 10.61 0.17 0.25
C GLY A 32 10.48 0.09 -1.26
N GLY A 33 9.95 -1.02 -1.76
CA GLY A 33 9.65 -1.21 -3.17
C GLY A 33 8.16 -1.36 -3.41
N VAL A 34 7.80 -2.08 -4.47
CA VAL A 34 6.40 -2.34 -4.86
C VAL A 34 5.56 -3.00 -3.76
N GLY A 35 6.15 -3.86 -2.92
CA GLY A 35 5.41 -4.46 -1.79
C GLY A 35 5.06 -3.43 -0.70
N THR A 36 5.93 -2.45 -0.46
CA THR A 36 5.63 -1.36 0.48
C THR A 36 4.58 -0.41 -0.08
N ALA A 37 4.58 -0.18 -1.40
CA ALA A 37 3.50 0.57 -2.06
C ALA A 37 2.14 -0.15 -1.94
N GLU A 38 2.11 -1.49 -2.08
CA GLU A 38 0.93 -2.31 -1.83
C GLU A 38 0.39 -2.12 -0.41
N GLU A 39 1.27 -2.17 0.60
CA GLU A 39 0.92 -1.98 2.01
C GLU A 39 0.41 -0.56 2.32
N ILE A 40 1.02 0.48 1.71
CA ILE A 40 0.54 1.87 1.80
C ILE A 40 -0.88 2.00 1.22
N LEU A 41 -1.12 1.46 0.03
CA LEU A 41 -2.43 1.53 -0.62
C LEU A 41 -3.50 0.75 0.13
N TYR A 42 -3.13 -0.39 0.72
CA TYR A 42 -4.01 -1.13 1.63
C TYR A 42 -4.43 -0.27 2.82
N LEU A 43 -3.45 0.32 3.52
CA LEU A 43 -3.68 1.15 4.70
C LEU A 43 -4.53 2.38 4.36
N LEU A 44 -4.16 3.14 3.33
CA LEU A 44 -4.88 4.34 2.93
C LEU A 44 -6.28 4.03 2.43
N GLY A 45 -6.46 2.95 1.66
CA GLY A 45 -7.77 2.49 1.23
C GLY A 45 -8.72 2.26 2.40
N ILE A 46 -8.23 1.64 3.49
CA ILE A 46 -9.01 1.49 4.72
C ILE A 46 -9.29 2.85 5.35
N LEU A 47 -8.27 3.69 5.58
CA LEU A 47 -8.44 4.98 6.27
C LEU A 47 -9.29 6.01 5.50
N LEU A 48 -9.49 5.80 4.20
CA LEU A 48 -10.33 6.60 3.31
C LEU A 48 -11.76 6.06 3.17
N HIS A 49 -12.10 4.98 3.86
CA HIS A 49 -13.49 4.55 3.94
C HIS A 49 -14.32 5.62 4.67
N PRO A 50 -15.53 5.98 4.20
CA PRO A 50 -16.37 7.02 4.84
C PRO A 50 -16.59 6.80 6.34
N ASP A 51 -16.83 5.56 6.75
CA ASP A 51 -17.01 5.20 8.17
C ASP A 51 -15.74 5.33 9.04
N ASN A 52 -14.57 5.60 8.46
CA ASN A 52 -13.30 5.75 9.18
C ASN A 52 -12.81 7.20 9.27
N VAL A 53 -13.59 8.18 8.79
CA VAL A 53 -13.17 9.59 8.71
C VAL A 53 -12.71 10.14 10.06
N ASP A 54 -13.44 9.81 11.13
CA ASP A 54 -13.18 10.29 12.50
C ASP A 54 -12.23 9.38 13.30
N LEU A 55 -11.79 8.26 12.73
CA LEU A 55 -10.96 7.29 13.45
C LEU A 55 -9.50 7.79 13.51
N PRO A 56 -8.93 8.07 14.70
CA PRO A 56 -7.54 8.45 14.80
C PRO A 56 -6.65 7.23 14.53
N PHE A 57 -5.76 7.36 13.55
CA PHE A 57 -4.78 6.34 13.22
C PHE A 57 -3.49 7.02 12.74
N PRO A 58 -2.49 7.23 13.61
CA PRO A 58 -1.26 7.93 13.23
C PRO A 58 -0.45 7.10 12.22
N VAL A 59 -0.15 7.71 11.08
CA VAL A 59 0.70 7.14 10.04
C VAL A 59 1.86 8.10 9.76
N VAL A 60 3.08 7.59 9.87
CA VAL A 60 4.30 8.38 9.61
C VAL A 60 5.12 7.71 8.53
N PHE A 61 5.42 8.47 7.48
CA PHE A 61 6.38 8.08 6.45
C PHE A 61 7.72 8.70 6.80
N THR A 62 8.77 7.89 6.94
CA THR A 62 10.06 8.38 7.41
C THR A 62 11.26 7.67 6.82
N GLY A 63 12.36 8.40 6.68
CA GLY A 63 13.64 7.91 6.20
C GLY A 63 14.75 8.92 6.41
N ARG A 64 15.94 8.58 5.93
CA ARG A 64 17.10 9.49 5.95
C ARG A 64 16.96 10.56 4.88
N GLN A 65 17.80 11.59 4.94
CA GLN A 65 17.84 12.65 3.93
C GLN A 65 17.97 12.12 2.49
N GLU A 66 18.77 11.07 2.28
CA GLU A 66 18.93 10.39 0.98
C GLU A 66 17.65 9.70 0.46
N ASN A 67 16.60 9.63 1.27
CA ASN A 67 15.30 9.06 0.92
C ASN A 67 14.21 10.13 0.70
N ALA A 68 14.55 11.41 0.76
CA ALA A 68 13.57 12.49 0.57
C ALA A 68 12.85 12.38 -0.79
N GLU A 69 13.59 12.21 -1.88
CA GLU A 69 13.03 12.06 -3.24
C GLU A 69 12.09 10.85 -3.36
N TYR A 70 12.36 9.76 -2.63
CA TYR A 70 11.46 8.61 -2.59
C TYR A 70 10.11 9.01 -1.98
N PHE A 71 10.09 9.74 -0.87
CA PHE A 71 8.83 10.13 -0.25
C PHE A 71 8.10 11.24 -1.00
N GLU A 72 8.83 12.13 -1.68
CA GLU A 72 8.22 13.09 -2.63
C GLU A 72 7.52 12.38 -3.79
N MET A 73 8.14 11.34 -4.36
CA MET A 73 7.52 10.49 -5.37
C MET A 73 6.26 9.79 -4.84
N ILE A 74 6.33 9.17 -3.66
CA ILE A 74 5.19 8.49 -3.03
C ILE A 74 4.04 9.48 -2.76
N ASP A 75 4.33 10.63 -2.17
CA ASP A 75 3.34 11.68 -1.88
C ASP A 75 2.69 12.19 -3.16
N LYS A 76 3.49 12.50 -4.18
CA LYS A 76 3.00 12.93 -5.49
C LYS A 76 2.11 11.87 -6.13
N PHE A 77 2.48 10.59 -6.05
CA PHE A 77 1.63 9.52 -6.55
C PHE A 77 0.30 9.45 -5.79
N ILE A 78 0.33 9.44 -4.46
CA ILE A 78 -0.88 9.35 -3.62
C ILE A 78 -1.82 10.52 -3.90
N ARG A 79 -1.31 11.76 -3.91
CA ARG A 79 -2.12 12.95 -4.21
C ARG A 79 -2.73 12.88 -5.60
N ASN A 80 -1.95 12.46 -6.60
CA ASN A 80 -2.47 12.35 -7.95
C ASN A 80 -3.50 11.23 -8.09
N ALA A 81 -3.28 10.07 -7.47
CA ALA A 81 -4.12 8.89 -7.64
C ALA A 81 -5.38 8.92 -6.74
N LEU A 82 -5.23 9.35 -5.49
CA LEU A 82 -6.25 9.27 -4.42
C LEU A 82 -6.69 10.65 -3.90
N GLY A 83 -6.05 11.75 -4.29
CA GLY A 83 -6.41 13.10 -3.87
C GLY A 83 -5.75 13.55 -2.56
N ASP A 84 -5.93 14.84 -2.24
CA ASP A 84 -5.30 15.45 -1.06
C ASP A 84 -5.84 14.93 0.27
N GLU A 85 -7.07 14.40 0.30
CA GLU A 85 -7.62 13.72 1.47
C GLU A 85 -6.80 12.48 1.85
N ALA A 86 -6.28 11.74 0.87
CA ALA A 86 -5.38 10.63 1.13
C ALA A 86 -4.06 11.10 1.77
N ALA A 87 -3.56 12.25 1.31
CA ALA A 87 -2.34 12.85 1.84
C ALA A 87 -2.51 13.44 3.24
N SER A 88 -3.73 13.72 3.70
CA SER A 88 -3.99 14.14 5.08
C SER A 88 -4.00 12.98 6.08
N LYS A 89 -3.90 11.72 5.61
CA LYS A 89 -3.88 10.53 6.47
C LYS A 89 -2.47 10.14 6.94
N TYR A 90 -1.42 10.81 6.49
CA TYR A 90 -0.04 10.56 6.92
C TYR A 90 0.76 11.84 7.11
N GLU A 91 1.83 11.76 7.90
CA GLU A 91 2.86 12.79 8.01
C GLU A 91 4.19 12.28 7.44
N ILE A 92 4.89 13.08 6.63
CA ILE A 92 6.24 12.76 6.16
C ILE A 92 7.26 13.46 7.05
N ILE A 93 8.12 12.69 7.70
CA ILE A 93 9.18 13.18 8.59
C ILE A 93 10.53 12.63 8.12
N ILE A 94 11.40 13.52 7.62
CA ILE A 94 12.73 13.16 7.10
C ILE A 94 13.80 13.52 8.11
N ASP A 95 14.72 12.58 8.35
CA ASP A 95 15.93 12.75 9.18
C ASP A 95 15.70 13.22 10.63
N ASP A 96 14.50 12.97 11.17
CA ASP A 96 14.13 13.32 12.55
C ASP A 96 13.47 12.16 13.29
N PRO A 97 14.25 11.16 13.74
CA PRO A 97 13.72 10.00 14.46
C PRO A 97 13.06 10.37 15.80
N ILE A 98 13.45 11.50 16.40
CA ILE A 98 12.88 11.98 17.65
C ILE A 98 11.44 12.46 17.40
N ARG A 99 11.23 13.27 16.37
CA ARG A 99 9.89 13.73 15.97
C ARG A 99 9.00 12.56 15.57
N VAL A 100 9.51 11.57 14.83
CA VAL A 100 8.75 10.33 14.53
C VAL A 100 8.23 9.69 15.83
N ALA A 101 9.10 9.49 16.82
CA ALA A 101 8.70 8.88 18.09
C ALA A 101 7.70 9.76 18.87
N GLN A 102 7.86 11.08 18.83
CA GLN A 102 6.95 12.03 19.47
C GLN A 102 5.56 12.05 18.80
N THR A 103 5.50 12.08 17.47
CA THR A 103 4.24 12.00 16.69
C THR A 103 3.50 10.72 17.03
N MET A 104 4.19 9.57 17.02
CA MET A 104 3.56 8.30 17.39
C MET A 104 3.08 8.30 18.84
N LYS A 105 3.90 8.75 19.79
CA LYS A 105 3.53 8.82 21.21
C LYS A 105 2.31 9.69 21.46
N GLN A 106 2.17 10.81 20.74
CA GLN A 106 0.99 11.66 20.83
C GLN A 106 -0.22 10.97 20.22
N GLY A 107 -0.08 10.39 19.02
CA GLY A 107 -1.16 9.65 18.37
C GLY A 107 -1.69 8.47 19.19
N MET A 108 -0.86 7.82 20.01
CA MET A 108 -1.32 6.79 20.96
C MET A 108 -2.33 7.34 21.97
N LYS A 109 -2.15 8.57 22.45
CA LYS A 109 -3.10 9.20 23.39
C LYS A 109 -4.43 9.50 22.70
N ASP A 110 -4.38 9.93 21.45
CA ASP A 110 -5.57 10.23 20.66
C ASP A 110 -6.36 8.94 20.39
N VAL A 111 -5.66 7.85 20.04
CA VAL A 111 -6.22 6.50 19.89
C VAL A 111 -6.84 6.03 21.21
N GLU A 112 -6.11 6.09 22.33
CA GLU A 112 -6.62 5.67 23.64
C GLU A 112 -7.91 6.44 24.01
N THR A 113 -7.89 7.75 23.82
CA THR A 113 -9.02 8.64 24.11
C THR A 113 -10.23 8.26 23.27
N PHE A 114 -10.04 8.05 21.97
CA PHE A 114 -11.10 7.65 21.05
C PHE A 114 -11.68 6.27 21.41
N ARG A 115 -10.85 5.25 21.62
CA ARG A 115 -11.33 3.91 21.97
C ARG A 115 -12.12 3.91 23.27
N ARG A 116 -11.66 4.67 24.27
CA ARG A 116 -12.37 4.84 25.54
C ARG A 116 -13.74 5.51 25.35
N ALA A 117 -13.80 6.56 24.55
CA ALA A 117 -15.04 7.29 24.26
C ALA A 117 -16.05 6.42 23.51
N MET A 118 -15.59 5.60 22.57
CA MET A 118 -16.45 4.74 21.76
C MET A 118 -16.67 3.34 22.34
N GLN A 119 -16.14 3.06 23.55
CA GLN A 119 -16.23 1.76 24.23
C GLN A 119 -15.67 0.59 23.41
N ASP A 120 -14.62 0.84 22.61
CA ASP A 120 -13.91 -0.19 21.84
C ASP A 120 -12.68 -0.72 22.59
N ALA A 121 -12.20 -1.90 22.19
CA ALA A 121 -11.06 -2.56 22.82
C ALA A 121 -9.74 -1.85 22.49
N TYR A 122 -8.85 -1.73 23.47
CA TYR A 122 -7.50 -1.20 23.22
C TYR A 122 -6.63 -2.18 22.41
N TYR A 123 -6.81 -3.48 22.60
CA TYR A 123 -5.95 -4.51 22.00
C TYR A 123 -6.39 -4.94 20.59
N PHE A 124 -7.56 -4.49 20.12
CA PHE A 124 -8.06 -4.81 18.79
C PHE A 124 -9.04 -3.75 18.31
N ASN A 125 -8.85 -3.24 17.08
CA ASN A 125 -9.67 -2.20 16.48
C ASN A 125 -10.94 -2.74 15.85
N TRP A 126 -12.00 -3.00 16.63
CA TRP A 126 -13.26 -3.49 16.07
C TRP A 126 -14.00 -2.43 15.27
N MET A 127 -13.85 -1.16 15.64
CA MET A 127 -14.51 -0.05 14.97
C MET A 127 -13.97 0.25 13.58
N LEU A 128 -12.73 -0.12 13.28
CA LEU A 128 -12.15 0.07 11.96
C LEU A 128 -13.01 -0.63 10.90
N LYS A 129 -13.59 0.15 9.99
CA LYS A 129 -14.32 -0.40 8.86
C LYS A 129 -13.32 -0.85 7.80
N ILE A 130 -13.27 -2.16 7.55
CA ILE A 130 -12.50 -2.73 6.45
C ILE A 130 -13.50 -3.24 5.42
N ASP A 131 -13.46 -2.67 4.22
CA ASP A 131 -14.32 -3.13 3.13
C ASP A 131 -13.91 -4.55 2.69
N PRO A 132 -14.85 -5.46 2.37
CA PRO A 132 -14.54 -6.81 1.90
C PRO A 132 -13.52 -6.86 0.75
N VAL A 133 -13.45 -5.83 -0.10
CA VAL A 133 -12.45 -5.74 -1.18
C VAL A 133 -11.00 -5.80 -0.68
N PHE A 134 -10.74 -5.43 0.57
CA PHE A 134 -9.44 -5.53 1.23
C PHE A 134 -9.21 -6.87 1.95
N GLN A 135 -10.26 -7.64 2.21
CA GLN A 135 -10.18 -8.91 2.92
C GLN A 135 -10.13 -10.12 1.98
N LEU A 136 -10.65 -9.97 0.77
CA LEU A 136 -10.68 -11.01 -0.24
C LEU A 136 -9.31 -11.20 -0.89
N PRO A 137 -8.80 -12.45 -0.95
CA PRO A 137 -7.58 -12.77 -1.69
C PRO A 137 -7.68 -12.32 -3.14
N PHE A 138 -6.59 -11.74 -3.65
CA PHE A 138 -6.47 -11.43 -5.06
C PHE A 138 -5.53 -12.44 -5.73
N GLU A 139 -6.04 -13.17 -6.72
CA GLU A 139 -5.24 -14.06 -7.54
C GLU A 139 -4.72 -13.31 -8.78
N PRO A 140 -3.42 -13.03 -8.88
CA PRO A 140 -2.88 -12.29 -10.01
C PRO A 140 -2.69 -13.22 -11.21
N ASN A 141 -3.61 -13.15 -12.16
CA ASN A 141 -3.51 -13.76 -13.48
C ASN A 141 -3.78 -12.69 -14.57
N HIS A 142 -3.53 -13.00 -15.83
CA HIS A 142 -3.69 -12.03 -16.93
C HIS A 142 -5.10 -11.43 -17.01
N ASP A 143 -6.14 -12.24 -16.82
CA ASP A 143 -7.53 -11.79 -16.89
C ASP A 143 -7.86 -10.85 -15.73
N ASN A 144 -7.51 -11.24 -14.50
CA ASN A 144 -7.75 -10.45 -13.30
C ASN A 144 -6.95 -9.14 -13.27
N MET A 145 -5.72 -9.15 -13.79
CA MET A 145 -4.88 -7.95 -13.91
C MET A 145 -5.43 -6.99 -14.97
N ARG A 146 -5.95 -7.55 -16.07
CA ARG A 146 -6.55 -6.76 -17.14
C ARG A 146 -7.90 -6.17 -16.73
N ALA A 147 -8.67 -6.88 -15.90
CA ALA A 147 -9.99 -6.49 -15.42
C ALA A 147 -9.98 -5.49 -14.24
N LEU A 148 -8.82 -4.98 -13.83
CA LEU A 148 -8.76 -4.01 -12.74
C LEU A 148 -9.49 -2.72 -13.11
N GLU A 149 -10.38 -2.26 -12.22
CA GLU A 149 -11.15 -1.04 -12.40
C GLU A 149 -10.28 0.19 -12.06
N LEU A 150 -9.32 0.50 -12.93
CA LEU A 150 -8.40 1.63 -12.77
C LEU A 150 -8.97 2.90 -13.44
N HIS A 151 -10.08 3.41 -12.90
CA HIS A 151 -10.69 4.69 -13.28
C HIS A 151 -11.08 5.52 -12.06
N ARG A 152 -11.34 6.82 -12.24
CA ARG A 152 -11.68 7.72 -11.12
C ARG A 152 -13.16 7.72 -10.72
N ASP A 153 -14.04 7.20 -11.57
CA ASP A 153 -15.48 7.15 -11.33
C ASP A 153 -15.86 6.03 -10.35
N GLN A 154 -15.31 6.10 -9.14
CA GLN A 154 -15.59 5.19 -8.02
C GLN A 154 -15.15 5.87 -6.71
N PRO A 155 -15.68 5.45 -5.56
CA PRO A 155 -15.17 5.89 -4.26
C PRO A 155 -13.65 5.72 -4.13
N VAL A 156 -12.98 6.70 -3.52
CA VAL A 156 -11.51 6.75 -3.45
C VAL A 156 -10.88 5.51 -2.80
N HIS A 157 -11.53 4.92 -1.79
CA HIS A 157 -11.05 3.68 -1.17
C HIS A 157 -11.09 2.49 -2.14
N LEU A 158 -12.02 2.46 -3.11
CA LEU A 158 -12.03 1.44 -4.16
C LEU A 158 -10.93 1.67 -5.21
N ILE A 159 -10.59 2.93 -5.51
CA ILE A 159 -9.41 3.25 -6.33
C ILE A 159 -8.15 2.70 -5.65
N ALA A 160 -7.99 2.93 -4.35
CA ALA A 160 -6.87 2.40 -3.57
C ALA A 160 -6.86 0.86 -3.57
N ALA A 161 -8.02 0.21 -3.48
CA ALA A 161 -8.13 -1.25 -3.55
C ALA A 161 -7.67 -1.82 -4.91
N ASN A 162 -8.06 -1.18 -6.02
CA ASN A 162 -7.65 -1.61 -7.36
C ASN A 162 -6.16 -1.37 -7.63
N LEU A 163 -5.61 -0.24 -7.16
CA LEU A 163 -4.17 0.01 -7.20
C LEU A 163 -3.39 -1.00 -6.35
N ARG A 164 -3.88 -1.34 -5.15
CA ARG A 164 -3.30 -2.38 -4.29
C ARG A 164 -3.21 -3.72 -5.03
N LYS A 165 -4.28 -4.14 -5.70
CA LYS A 165 -4.30 -5.36 -6.51
C LYS A 165 -3.27 -5.31 -7.66
N ALA A 166 -3.15 -4.17 -8.34
CA ALA A 166 -2.14 -3.97 -9.38
C ALA A 166 -0.71 -4.19 -8.85
N PHE A 167 -0.36 -3.57 -7.72
CA PHE A 167 0.94 -3.78 -7.09
C PHE A 167 1.14 -5.23 -6.61
N SER A 168 0.10 -5.86 -6.05
CA SER A 168 0.15 -7.27 -5.64
C SER A 168 0.46 -8.21 -6.80
N GLY A 169 -0.10 -7.94 -7.99
CA GLY A 169 0.22 -8.68 -9.21
C GLY A 169 1.65 -8.46 -9.70
N ILE A 170 2.16 -7.23 -9.64
CA ILE A 170 3.56 -6.92 -9.97
C ILE A 170 4.52 -7.64 -9.01
N VAL A 171 4.23 -7.62 -7.71
CA VAL A 171 4.98 -8.38 -6.69
C VAL A 171 4.94 -9.87 -7.02
N ALA A 172 3.76 -10.42 -7.32
CA ALA A 172 3.64 -11.82 -7.68
C ALA A 172 4.46 -12.20 -8.91
N GLY A 173 4.38 -11.40 -9.98
CA GLY A 173 5.16 -11.60 -11.20
C GLY A 173 6.67 -11.46 -11.01
N ASN A 174 7.12 -10.72 -9.99
CA ASN A 174 8.55 -10.50 -9.71
C ASN A 174 9.16 -11.55 -8.79
N VAL A 175 8.43 -12.03 -7.78
CA VAL A 175 9.02 -12.84 -6.69
C VAL A 175 8.25 -14.10 -6.30
N LYS A 176 6.97 -14.25 -6.68
CA LYS A 176 6.19 -15.46 -6.34
C LYS A 176 6.29 -16.47 -7.47
N GLU A 177 6.56 -17.73 -7.13
CA GLU A 177 6.74 -18.81 -8.12
C GLU A 177 5.57 -18.89 -9.12
N SER A 178 4.32 -18.85 -8.63
CA SER A 178 3.12 -18.88 -9.47
C SER A 178 3.03 -17.69 -10.43
N GLY A 179 3.35 -16.48 -9.97
CA GLY A 179 3.33 -15.27 -10.80
C GLY A 179 4.45 -15.26 -11.83
N ILE A 180 5.67 -15.66 -11.43
CA ILE A 180 6.82 -15.81 -12.33
C ILE A 180 6.47 -16.79 -13.46
N ARG A 181 5.86 -17.94 -13.11
CA ARG A 181 5.45 -18.94 -14.10
C ARG A 181 4.41 -18.40 -15.08
N GLN A 182 3.40 -17.68 -14.61
CA GLN A 182 2.43 -17.04 -15.50
C GLN A 182 3.07 -16.05 -16.47
N VAL A 183 4.01 -15.23 -15.98
CA VAL A 183 4.73 -14.26 -16.82
C VAL A 183 5.63 -14.96 -17.85
N GLN A 184 6.27 -16.07 -17.48
CA GLN A 184 7.08 -16.87 -18.40
C GLN A 184 6.25 -17.56 -19.50
N GLU A 185 5.08 -18.09 -19.15
CA GLU A 185 4.23 -18.85 -20.06
C GLU A 185 3.43 -17.94 -21.01
N LYS A 186 2.89 -16.82 -20.51
CA LYS A 186 1.94 -15.97 -21.24
C LYS A 186 2.45 -14.56 -21.55
N GLY A 187 3.63 -14.19 -21.05
CA GLY A 187 4.15 -12.83 -21.13
C GLY A 187 3.72 -11.94 -19.96
N PRO A 188 4.12 -10.65 -19.93
CA PRO A 188 3.84 -9.75 -18.82
C PRO A 188 2.33 -9.54 -18.61
N PHE A 189 1.93 -9.24 -17.37
CA PHE A 189 0.57 -8.84 -17.06
C PHE A 189 0.23 -7.51 -17.73
N GLU A 190 -0.91 -7.44 -18.39
CA GLU A 190 -1.41 -6.20 -18.97
C GLU A 190 -2.21 -5.42 -17.92
N ILE A 191 -1.89 -4.14 -17.75
CA ILE A 191 -2.60 -3.22 -16.86
C ILE A 191 -3.16 -2.08 -17.70
N ALA A 192 -4.48 -1.91 -17.62
CA ALA A 192 -5.25 -0.95 -18.41
C ALA A 192 -6.14 -0.09 -17.50
N GLY A 193 -6.52 1.10 -17.97
CA GLY A 193 -7.34 2.01 -17.18
C GLY A 193 -7.40 3.42 -17.75
N ASP A 194 -8.06 4.31 -17.03
CA ASP A 194 -8.20 5.73 -17.36
C ASP A 194 -6.81 6.40 -17.41
N PRO A 195 -6.48 7.17 -18.47
CA PRO A 195 -5.20 7.88 -18.57
C PRO A 195 -4.85 8.77 -17.37
N THR A 196 -5.84 9.32 -16.67
CA THR A 196 -5.66 10.18 -15.49
C THR A 196 -5.23 9.39 -14.24
N LEU A 197 -5.43 8.08 -14.19
CA LEU A 197 -4.98 7.20 -13.11
C LEU A 197 -3.78 6.34 -13.51
N ILE A 198 -3.77 5.86 -14.75
CA ILE A 198 -2.69 5.04 -15.30
C ILE A 198 -1.38 5.82 -15.42
N LYS A 199 -1.40 7.09 -15.85
CA LYS A 199 -0.17 7.89 -15.98
C LYS A 199 0.57 8.07 -14.65
N PRO A 200 -0.09 8.44 -13.52
CA PRO A 200 0.55 8.43 -12.21
C PRO A 200 1.15 7.07 -11.83
N LEU A 201 0.44 5.97 -12.08
CA LEU A 201 0.92 4.62 -11.78
C LEU A 201 2.16 4.27 -12.60
N GLU A 202 2.13 4.52 -13.92
CA GLU A 202 3.25 4.29 -14.83
C GLU A 202 4.50 5.07 -14.39
N ALA A 203 4.35 6.37 -14.11
CA ALA A 203 5.44 7.23 -13.65
C ALA A 203 6.06 6.73 -12.33
N MET A 204 5.24 6.25 -11.39
CA MET A 204 5.74 5.67 -10.14
C MET A 204 6.52 4.37 -10.38
N LEU A 205 6.01 3.51 -11.24
CA LEU A 205 6.67 2.23 -11.57
C LEU A 205 8.00 2.45 -12.30
N GLU A 206 8.07 3.41 -13.22
CA GLU A 206 9.33 3.82 -13.87
C GLU A 206 10.38 4.28 -12.85
N GLN A 207 9.97 5.08 -11.86
CA GLN A 207 10.88 5.51 -10.80
C GLN A 207 11.34 4.35 -9.91
N PHE A 208 10.48 3.38 -9.61
CA PHE A 208 10.90 2.17 -8.90
C PHE A 208 11.93 1.35 -9.69
N VAL A 209 11.79 1.28 -11.01
CA VAL A 209 12.81 0.65 -11.87
C VAL A 209 14.12 1.44 -11.81
N ALA A 210 14.07 2.77 -11.99
CA ALA A 210 15.25 3.63 -11.99
C ALA A 210 16.01 3.59 -10.65
N GLN A 211 15.30 3.46 -9.54
CA GLN A 211 15.88 3.37 -8.20
C GLN A 211 16.24 1.93 -7.77
N ASN A 212 16.17 0.94 -8.68
CA ASN A 212 16.44 -0.47 -8.39
C ASN A 212 15.58 -1.07 -7.25
N ARG A 213 14.30 -0.67 -7.17
CA ARG A 213 13.34 -1.08 -6.12
C ARG A 213 12.40 -2.21 -6.52
N MET A 214 12.57 -2.79 -7.72
CA MET A 214 11.70 -3.83 -8.27
C MET A 214 12.16 -5.26 -7.96
N LYS A 215 13.45 -5.46 -7.64
CA LYS A 215 14.05 -6.76 -7.34
C LYS A 215 15.24 -6.57 -6.39
N LEU A 216 15.59 -7.63 -5.66
CA LEU A 216 16.87 -7.70 -4.94
C LEU A 216 18.05 -7.49 -5.90
N PRO A 217 19.17 -6.92 -5.43
CA PRO A 217 20.37 -6.68 -6.24
C PRO A 217 20.80 -7.96 -6.96
N GLY A 218 21.02 -7.86 -8.28
CA GLY A 218 21.43 -8.98 -9.12
C GLY A 218 22.14 -8.51 -10.39
N SER A 219 22.79 -9.43 -11.09
CA SER A 219 23.67 -9.14 -12.23
C SER A 219 22.95 -8.89 -13.56
N SER A 220 21.62 -9.03 -13.63
CA SER A 220 20.83 -8.79 -14.84
C SER A 220 19.87 -7.61 -14.69
N ALA A 221 19.72 -6.83 -15.76
CA ALA A 221 18.75 -5.75 -15.83
C ALA A 221 17.32 -6.26 -15.55
N TYR A 222 16.56 -5.49 -14.75
CA TYR A 222 15.18 -5.82 -14.44
C TYR A 222 14.33 -5.88 -15.72
N ARG A 223 13.59 -6.97 -15.89
CA ARG A 223 12.58 -7.13 -16.95
C ARG A 223 11.20 -7.00 -16.30
N PRO A 224 10.40 -5.98 -16.63
CA PRO A 224 9.07 -5.80 -16.08
C PRO A 224 8.18 -7.04 -16.24
N SER A 225 7.54 -7.45 -15.16
CA SER A 225 6.50 -8.50 -15.15
C SER A 225 5.13 -7.99 -15.61
N TYR A 226 5.04 -6.71 -15.97
CA TYR A 226 3.84 -6.00 -16.37
C TYR A 226 4.10 -5.15 -17.61
N ARG A 227 3.02 -4.74 -18.27
CA ARG A 227 2.99 -3.74 -19.33
C ARG A 227 1.75 -2.87 -19.18
N ILE A 228 1.94 -1.56 -19.20
CA ILE A 228 0.84 -0.61 -19.33
C ILE A 228 0.37 -0.61 -20.78
N VAL A 229 -0.94 -0.74 -21.00
CA VAL A 229 -1.53 -0.84 -22.33
C VAL A 229 -2.64 0.19 -22.52
N SER A 230 -2.75 0.72 -23.73
CA SER A 230 -3.75 1.70 -24.10
C SER A 230 -5.10 1.02 -24.36
N GLY A 231 -6.15 1.41 -23.63
CA GLY A 231 -7.52 0.91 -23.84
C GLY A 231 -8.28 0.77 -22.52
N ALA A 232 -9.61 0.73 -22.60
CA ALA A 232 -10.42 0.32 -21.46
C ALA A 232 -10.16 -1.17 -21.14
N ALA A 233 -10.36 -1.55 -19.88
CA ALA A 233 -10.48 -2.93 -19.47
C ALA A 233 -11.68 -3.58 -20.18
#